data_AF-A0A7C5ZR87-F1
#
_entry.id   AF-A0A7C5ZR87-F1
#
_cell.length_a   1.000
_cell.length_b   1.000
_cell.length_c   1.000
_cell.angle_alpha   90.00
_cell.angle_beta   90.00
_cell.angle_gamma   90.00
#
_symmetry.space_group_name_H-M   'P 1'
#
loop_
_entity.id
_entity.type
_entity.pdbx_description
1 polymer ?
#
loop_
_entity_poly.entity_id
_entity_poly.type
_entity_poly.pdbx_seq_one_letter_code
_entity_poly.pdbx_strand_id
1 'polypeptide(L)'
;MRQVEVEKRIFDAISPVYKVDVKEIAQSLHFDFDENKHIIIFGNLDNITEDEAKFYLITTITWLEHINYKKSILQALLSVKKLELERIKSEKFFEEKNKAIEEGKKATKSELEIKVFSDKEVLSMEEKIGIYSAYLNYLSGLYDVLELFHYSIKHLQANTNNIQNKYGSF
;
A
#
# COMPACT_ATOMS: atom_id res chain seq x y z
N MET A 1 18.67 -11.74 -7.19
CA MET A 1 18.24 -12.33 -5.90
C MET A 1 17.91 -11.30 -4.82
N ARG A 2 18.62 -10.16 -4.67
CA ARG A 2 18.30 -9.17 -3.59
C ARG A 2 16.95 -8.44 -3.71
N GLN A 3 16.39 -8.31 -4.90
CA GLN A 3 15.17 -7.50 -5.13
C GLN A 3 13.89 -8.21 -4.64
N VAL A 4 13.83 -9.54 -4.79
CA VAL A 4 12.71 -10.40 -4.35
C VAL A 4 12.60 -10.45 -2.81
N GLU A 5 13.71 -10.27 -2.08
CA GLU A 5 13.70 -10.22 -0.62
C GLU A 5 13.04 -8.95 -0.07
N VAL A 6 13.12 -7.82 -0.79
CA VAL A 6 12.59 -6.54 -0.30
C VAL A 6 11.06 -6.51 -0.38
N GLU A 7 10.49 -7.03 -1.46
CA GLU A 7 9.05 -7.05 -1.71
C GLU A 7 8.33 -7.89 -0.64
N LYS A 8 8.80 -9.12 -0.40
CA LYS A 8 8.23 -10.02 0.62
C LYS A 8 8.35 -9.48 2.04
N ARG A 9 9.46 -8.80 2.36
CA ARG A 9 9.69 -8.18 3.68
C ARG A 9 8.64 -7.13 4.02
N ILE A 10 8.10 -6.39 3.04
CA ILE A 10 7.01 -5.43 3.28
C ILE A 10 5.78 -6.17 3.80
N PHE A 11 5.34 -7.21 3.08
CA PHE A 11 4.14 -7.97 3.47
C PHE A 11 4.33 -8.69 4.80
N ASP A 12 5.47 -9.29 5.07
CA ASP A 12 5.73 -10.02 6.33
C ASP A 12 5.73 -9.08 7.54
N ALA A 13 6.22 -7.85 7.40
CA ALA A 13 6.37 -6.89 8.49
C ALA A 13 5.09 -6.11 8.85
N ILE A 14 4.07 -6.11 7.98
CA ILE A 14 2.79 -5.46 8.25
C ILE A 14 1.94 -6.33 9.20
N SER A 15 1.22 -5.71 10.13
CA SER A 15 0.30 -6.46 11.00
C SER A 15 -0.90 -7.00 10.20
N PRO A 16 -1.36 -8.24 10.43
CA PRO A 16 -2.48 -8.84 9.71
C PRO A 16 -3.75 -7.98 9.66
N VAL A 17 -4.02 -7.21 10.71
CA VAL A 17 -5.20 -6.32 10.77
C VAL A 17 -5.21 -5.25 9.68
N TYR A 18 -4.03 -4.85 9.18
CA TYR A 18 -3.89 -3.86 8.13
C TYR A 18 -3.72 -4.49 6.74
N LYS A 19 -3.50 -5.81 6.67
CA LYS A 19 -3.30 -6.49 5.40
C LYS A 19 -4.62 -6.64 4.64
N VAL A 20 -4.51 -6.53 3.33
CA VAL A 20 -5.49 -7.02 2.37
C VAL A 20 -4.99 -8.36 1.85
N ASP A 21 -5.87 -9.36 1.78
CA ASP A 21 -5.53 -10.66 1.20
C ASP A 21 -5.60 -10.57 -0.33
N VAL A 22 -4.45 -10.32 -0.94
CA VAL A 22 -4.31 -10.17 -2.39
C VAL A 22 -4.60 -11.48 -3.13
N LYS A 23 -4.35 -12.62 -2.48
CA LYS A 23 -4.66 -13.94 -3.04
C LYS A 23 -6.16 -14.14 -3.10
N GLU A 24 -6.89 -13.72 -2.06
CA GLU A 24 -8.35 -13.75 -2.06
C GLU A 24 -8.93 -12.85 -3.16
N ILE A 25 -8.37 -11.65 -3.38
CA ILE A 25 -8.76 -10.79 -4.50
C ILE A 25 -8.60 -11.54 -5.82
N ALA A 26 -7.41 -12.07 -6.09
CA ALA A 26 -7.12 -12.77 -7.33
C ALA A 26 -8.07 -13.95 -7.55
N GLN A 27 -8.28 -14.78 -6.52
CA GLN A 27 -9.18 -15.94 -6.58
C GLN A 27 -10.64 -15.53 -6.84
N SER A 28 -11.13 -14.48 -6.17
CA SER A 28 -12.50 -13.98 -6.34
C SER A 28 -12.74 -13.37 -7.72
N LEU A 29 -11.70 -12.87 -8.38
CA LEU A 29 -11.75 -12.31 -9.73
C LEU A 29 -11.28 -13.30 -10.81
N HIS A 30 -11.01 -14.56 -10.43
CA HIS A 30 -10.49 -15.60 -11.33
C HIS A 30 -9.19 -15.21 -12.08
N PHE A 31 -8.32 -14.46 -11.42
CA PHE A 31 -6.99 -14.11 -11.90
C PHE A 31 -5.88 -14.95 -11.25
N ASP A 32 -4.77 -15.07 -11.98
CA ASP A 32 -3.56 -15.67 -11.45
C ASP A 32 -2.90 -14.77 -10.41
N PHE A 33 -2.23 -15.39 -9.43
CA PHE A 33 -1.52 -14.70 -8.35
C PHE A 33 -0.07 -15.18 -8.26
N ASP A 34 0.88 -14.25 -8.33
CA ASP A 34 2.30 -14.54 -8.10
C ASP A 34 2.61 -14.42 -6.60
N GLU A 35 2.69 -15.55 -5.91
CA GLU A 35 2.96 -15.61 -4.45
C GLU A 35 4.32 -15.00 -4.07
N ASN A 36 5.31 -15.01 -4.96
CA ASN A 36 6.64 -14.48 -4.65
C ASN A 36 6.63 -12.96 -4.62
N LYS A 37 5.88 -12.33 -5.54
CA LYS A 37 5.82 -10.88 -5.70
C LYS A 37 4.59 -10.25 -5.04
N HIS A 38 3.62 -11.05 -4.59
CA HIS A 38 2.33 -10.59 -4.10
C HIS A 38 1.62 -9.67 -5.12
N ILE A 39 1.56 -10.08 -6.38
CA ILE A 39 0.89 -9.33 -7.45
C ILE A 39 -0.19 -10.18 -8.12
N ILE A 40 -1.27 -9.51 -8.53
CA ILE A 40 -2.31 -10.09 -9.37
C ILE A 40 -1.87 -9.99 -10.83
N ILE A 41 -2.00 -11.08 -11.57
CA ILE A 41 -1.73 -11.13 -13.00
C ILE A 41 -3.06 -11.00 -13.72
N PHE A 42 -3.35 -9.80 -14.22
CA PHE A 42 -4.56 -9.53 -14.97
C PHE A 42 -4.48 -10.17 -16.36
N GLY A 43 -5.49 -10.96 -16.71
CA GLY A 43 -5.65 -11.56 -18.04
C GLY A 43 -6.49 -10.69 -18.99
N ASN A 44 -6.57 -11.10 -20.26
CA ASN A 44 -7.49 -10.50 -21.22
C ASN A 44 -8.95 -10.85 -20.89
N LEU A 45 -9.85 -9.90 -21.15
CA LEU A 45 -11.29 -10.02 -20.87
C LEU A 45 -12.10 -10.15 -22.15
N ASP A 46 -11.58 -10.92 -23.10
CA ASP A 46 -12.24 -11.12 -24.37
C ASP A 46 -13.44 -12.06 -24.17
N ASN A 47 -14.61 -11.65 -24.67
CA ASN A 47 -15.85 -12.44 -24.68
C ASN A 47 -16.46 -12.77 -23.30
N ILE A 48 -16.39 -11.86 -22.34
CA ILE A 48 -17.16 -11.99 -21.09
C ILE A 48 -18.67 -11.88 -21.33
N THR A 49 -19.44 -12.71 -20.62
CA THR A 49 -20.91 -12.67 -20.61
C THR A 49 -21.44 -11.49 -19.79
N GLU A 50 -22.73 -11.16 -19.93
CA GLU A 50 -23.36 -10.09 -19.15
C GLU A 50 -23.32 -10.40 -17.64
N ASP A 51 -23.55 -11.65 -17.26
CA ASP A 51 -23.54 -12.09 -15.86
C ASP A 51 -22.12 -12.05 -15.26
N GLU A 52 -21.10 -12.48 -16.01
CA GLU A 52 -19.70 -12.32 -15.61
C GLU A 52 -19.32 -10.84 -15.44
N ALA A 53 -19.76 -9.99 -16.36
CA ALA A 53 -19.52 -8.56 -16.25
C ALA A 53 -20.20 -7.95 -15.01
N LYS A 54 -21.45 -8.31 -14.71
CA LYS A 54 -22.13 -7.89 -13.46
C LYS A 54 -21.39 -8.40 -12.23
N PHE A 55 -20.96 -9.66 -12.23
CA PHE A 55 -20.17 -10.26 -11.16
C PHE A 55 -18.88 -9.46 -10.94
N TYR A 56 -18.08 -9.21 -11.99
CA TYR A 56 -16.84 -8.45 -11.87
C TYR A 56 -17.08 -7.03 -11.36
N LEU A 57 -18.12 -6.33 -11.82
CA LEU A 57 -18.43 -4.97 -11.35
C LEU A 57 -18.74 -4.93 -9.85
N ILE A 58 -19.52 -5.89 -9.33
CA ILE A 58 -19.86 -5.95 -7.90
C ILE A 58 -18.63 -6.33 -7.09
N THR A 59 -17.95 -7.42 -7.46
CA THR A 59 -16.79 -7.95 -6.73
C THR A 59 -15.67 -6.91 -6.65
N THR A 60 -15.41 -6.18 -7.73
CA THR A 60 -14.40 -5.13 -7.75
C THR A 60 -14.75 -3.95 -6.86
N ILE A 61 -16.00 -3.48 -6.83
CA ILE A 61 -16.42 -2.40 -5.92
C ILE A 61 -16.20 -2.82 -4.46
N THR A 62 -16.60 -4.05 -4.09
CA THR A 62 -16.39 -4.54 -2.73
C THR A 62 -14.91 -4.53 -2.34
N TRP A 63 -14.03 -4.96 -3.24
CA TRP A 63 -12.59 -4.90 -2.98
C TRP A 63 -12.03 -3.49 -2.93
N LEU A 64 -12.49 -2.58 -3.80
CA LEU A 64 -12.10 -1.17 -3.76
C LEU A 64 -12.47 -0.53 -2.42
N GLU A 65 -13.68 -0.77 -1.91
CA GLU A 65 -14.12 -0.30 -0.60
C GLU A 65 -13.23 -0.87 0.52
N HIS A 66 -12.96 -2.18 0.48
CA HIS A 66 -12.12 -2.84 1.47
C HIS A 66 -10.69 -2.29 1.48
N ILE A 67 -10.07 -2.14 0.31
CA ILE A 67 -8.74 -1.55 0.15
C ILE A 67 -8.72 -0.12 0.66
N ASN A 68 -9.73 0.69 0.30
CA ASN A 68 -9.81 2.08 0.73
C ASN A 68 -9.94 2.23 2.26
N TYR A 69 -10.71 1.34 2.89
CA TYR A 69 -10.80 1.26 4.35
C TYR A 69 -9.42 0.96 4.99
N LYS A 70 -8.68 -0.04 4.48
CA LYS A 70 -7.33 -0.35 4.99
C LYS A 70 -6.34 0.79 4.76
N LYS A 71 -6.38 1.44 3.59
CA LYS A 71 -5.57 2.64 3.29
C LYS A 71 -5.82 3.75 4.31
N SER A 72 -7.08 4.02 4.64
CA SER A 72 -7.46 5.08 5.59
C SER A 72 -6.92 4.82 7.00
N ILE A 73 -7.01 3.57 7.48
CA ILE A 73 -6.45 3.17 8.78
C ILE A 73 -4.91 3.32 8.78
N LEU A 74 -4.25 2.86 7.72
CA LEU A 74 -2.79 2.96 7.59
C LEU A 74 -2.32 4.41 7.54
N GLN A 75 -3.04 5.30 6.86
CA GLN A 75 -2.74 6.73 6.82
C GLN A 75 -2.84 7.38 8.21
N ALA A 76 -3.88 7.05 8.97
CA ALA A 76 -4.03 7.52 10.35
C ALA A 76 -2.89 7.02 11.24
N LEU A 77 -2.58 5.73 11.17
CA LEU A 77 -1.48 5.12 11.93
C LEU A 77 -0.12 5.74 11.58
N LEU A 78 0.17 5.92 10.29
CA LEU A 78 1.40 6.57 9.83
C LEU A 78 1.52 8.00 10.33
N SER A 79 0.42 8.75 10.39
CA SER A 79 0.41 10.12 10.92
C SER A 79 0.80 10.14 12.39
N VAL A 80 0.24 9.22 13.20
CA VAL A 80 0.62 9.07 14.61
C VAL A 80 2.09 8.67 14.75
N LYS A 81 2.56 7.69 13.98
CA LYS A 81 3.95 7.20 14.04
C LYS A 81 4.97 8.27 13.63
N LYS A 82 4.65 9.10 12.64
CA LYS A 82 5.50 10.24 12.25
C LYS A 82 5.62 11.27 13.38
N LEU A 83 4.53 11.57 14.08
CA LEU A 83 4.58 12.45 15.25
C LEU A 83 5.39 11.85 16.39
N GLU A 84 5.25 10.55 16.65
CA GLU A 84 6.08 9.84 17.63
C GLU A 84 7.57 9.92 17.29
N LEU A 85 7.93 9.75 16.01
CA LEU A 85 9.32 9.87 15.55
C LEU A 85 9.88 11.27 15.78
N GLU A 86 9.13 12.32 15.44
CA GLU A 86 9.55 13.70 15.65
C GLU A 86 9.73 14.02 17.14
N ARG A 87 8.88 13.46 18.01
CA ARG A 87 9.03 13.56 19.46
C ARG A 87 10.34 12.91 19.92
N ILE A 88 10.60 11.67 19.51
CA ILE A 88 11.83 10.94 19.89
C ILE A 88 13.08 11.67 19.39
N LYS A 89 13.09 12.11 18.12
CA LYS A 89 14.20 12.90 17.56
C LYS A 89 14.47 14.15 18.39
N SER A 90 13.42 14.85 18.81
CA SER A 90 13.54 16.04 19.65
C SER A 90 14.12 15.71 21.03
N GLU A 91 13.59 14.68 21.70
CA GLU A 91 14.09 14.21 23.00
C GLU A 91 15.56 13.83 22.95
N LYS A 92 15.96 13.00 21.99
CA LYS A 92 17.35 12.61 21.77
C LYS A 92 18.26 13.79 21.46
N PHE A 93 17.78 14.76 20.69
CA PHE A 93 18.53 15.98 20.40
C PHE A 93 18.80 16.79 21.67
N PHE A 94 17.81 16.96 22.54
CA PHE A 94 17.99 17.65 23.82
C PHE A 94 18.92 16.89 24.76
N GLU A 95 18.80 15.56 24.83
CA GLU A 95 19.70 14.72 25.63
C GLU A 95 21.17 14.87 25.18
N GLU A 96 21.45 14.74 23.88
CA GLU A 96 22.81 14.87 23.36
C GLU A 96 23.36 16.29 23.52
N LYS A 97 22.51 17.31 23.36
CA LYS A 97 22.88 18.70 23.63
C LYS A 97 23.29 18.91 25.09
N ASN A 98 22.49 18.39 26.03
CA ASN A 98 22.76 18.54 27.47
C ASN A 98 24.04 17.80 27.87
N LYS A 99 24.26 16.57 27.38
CA LYS A 99 25.53 15.83 27.58
C LYS A 99 26.74 16.63 27.08
N ALA A 100 26.65 17.23 25.89
CA ALA A 100 27.74 18.04 25.35
C ALA A 100 28.06 19.25 26.26
N ILE A 101 27.03 19.89 26.83
CA ILE A 101 27.19 20.99 27.78
C ILE A 101 27.85 20.51 29.07
N GLU A 102 27.40 19.39 29.65
CA GLU A 102 27.97 18.80 30.86
C GLU A 102 29.44 18.40 30.69
N GLU A 103 29.80 17.91 29.50
CA GLU A 103 31.19 17.57 29.13
C GLU A 103 32.04 18.79 28.77
N GLY A 104 31.49 20.02 28.81
CA GLY A 104 32.19 21.25 28.42
C GLY A 104 32.54 21.33 26.94
N LYS A 105 31.91 20.51 26.09
CA LYS A 105 32.15 20.47 24.64
C LYS A 105 31.20 21.39 23.89
N LYS A 106 31.73 22.10 22.89
CA LYS A 106 30.94 22.90 21.97
C LYS A 106 30.56 22.07 20.75
N ALA A 107 29.50 21.27 20.86
CA ALA A 107 28.97 20.49 19.73
C ALA A 107 28.16 21.39 18.78
N THR A 108 28.35 21.21 17.48
CA THR A 108 27.54 21.86 16.45
C THR A 108 26.18 21.19 16.31
N LYS A 109 25.21 21.93 15.76
CA LYS A 109 23.87 21.38 15.48
C LYS A 109 23.95 20.12 14.60
N SER A 110 24.80 20.13 13.58
CA SER A 110 24.95 19.01 12.64
C SER A 110 25.56 17.77 13.30
N GLU A 111 26.52 17.91 14.22
CA GLU A 111 27.06 16.77 14.96
C GLU A 111 26.02 16.11 15.87
N LEU A 112 25.17 16.93 16.51
CA LEU A 112 24.05 16.44 17.32
C LEU A 112 23.01 15.73 16.45
N GLU A 113 22.67 16.31 15.30
CA GLU A 113 21.76 15.69 14.32
C GLU A 113 22.28 14.34 13.82
N ILE A 114 23.55 14.23 13.44
CA ILE A 114 24.17 12.96 13.00
C ILE A 114 24.01 11.88 14.09
N LYS A 115 24.28 12.23 15.35
CA LYS A 115 24.12 11.29 16.47
C LYS A 115 22.66 10.84 16.62
N VAL A 116 21.72 11.78 16.58
CA VAL A 116 20.28 11.48 16.69
C VAL A 116 19.81 10.61 15.52
N PHE A 117 20.21 10.91 14.29
CA PHE A 117 19.83 10.11 13.11
C PHE A 117 20.52 8.74 13.06
N SER A 118 21.66 8.58 13.76
CA SER A 118 22.32 7.28 13.93
C SER A 118 21.78 6.46 15.12
N ASP A 119 20.89 7.03 15.92
CA ASP A 119 20.30 6.34 17.07
C ASP A 119 19.45 5.15 16.60
N LYS A 120 19.66 4.00 17.25
CA LYS A 120 19.02 2.74 16.86
C LYS A 120 17.50 2.78 16.95
N GLU A 121 16.96 3.50 17.93
CA GLU A 121 15.50 3.64 18.10
C GLU A 121 14.91 4.50 16.98
N VAL A 122 15.58 5.62 16.65
CA VAL A 122 15.20 6.51 15.54
C VAL A 122 15.21 5.74 14.22
N LEU A 123 16.32 5.06 13.90
CA LEU A 123 16.45 4.25 12.69
C LEU A 123 15.40 3.13 12.62
N SER A 124 15.15 2.43 13.73
CA SER A 124 14.12 1.38 13.78
C SER A 124 12.72 1.93 13.53
N MET A 125 12.43 3.15 13.97
CA MET A 125 11.11 3.77 13.78
C MET A 125 10.96 4.31 12.35
N GLU A 126 12.01 4.88 11.78
CA GLU A 126 12.06 5.28 10.37
C GLU A 126 11.87 4.08 9.43
N GLU A 127 12.54 2.95 9.70
CA GLU A 127 12.35 1.72 8.93
C GLU A 127 10.90 1.25 8.97
N LYS A 128 10.27 1.23 10.16
CA LYS A 128 8.85 0.86 10.30
C LYS A 128 7.94 1.82 9.53
N ILE A 129 8.15 3.13 9.65
CA ILE A 129 7.37 4.13 8.89
C ILE A 129 7.56 3.92 7.38
N GLY A 130 8.78 3.61 6.94
CA GLY A 130 9.11 3.28 5.56
C GLY A 130 8.34 2.07 5.05
N ILE A 131 8.32 0.98 5.81
CA ILE A 131 7.58 -0.26 5.48
C ILE A 131 6.08 0.02 5.36
N TYR A 132 5.49 0.71 6.33
CA TYR A 132 4.06 1.05 6.30
C TYR A 132 3.72 1.99 5.14
N SER A 133 4.60 2.94 4.81
CA SER A 133 4.42 3.84 3.67
C SER A 133 4.52 3.10 2.33
N ALA A 134 5.47 2.17 2.21
CA ALA A 134 5.61 1.32 1.04
C ALA A 134 4.37 0.43 0.83
N TYR A 135 3.84 -0.15 1.91
CA TYR A 135 2.62 -0.94 1.84
C TYR A 135 1.39 -0.09 1.47
N LEU A 136 1.29 1.15 1.99
CA LEU A 136 0.23 2.08 1.60
C LEU A 136 0.30 2.46 0.11
N ASN A 137 1.51 2.64 -0.42
CA ASN A 137 1.72 2.89 -1.85
C ASN A 137 1.32 1.67 -2.69
N TYR A 138 1.67 0.46 -2.23
CA TYR A 138 1.22 -0.79 -2.85
C TYR A 138 -0.31 -0.86 -2.92
N LEU A 139 -1.02 -0.62 -1.80
CA LEU A 139 -2.48 -0.62 -1.78
C LEU A 139 -3.09 0.45 -2.69
N SER A 140 -2.39 1.58 -2.86
CA SER A 140 -2.84 2.63 -3.78
C SER A 140 -2.73 2.17 -5.23
N GLY A 141 -1.61 1.56 -5.62
CA GLY A 141 -1.47 0.97 -6.95
C GLY A 141 -2.47 -0.16 -7.21
N LEU A 142 -2.73 -1.01 -6.22
CA LEU A 142 -3.74 -2.07 -6.33
C LEU A 142 -5.16 -1.50 -6.52
N TYR A 143 -5.50 -0.45 -5.76
CA TYR A 143 -6.77 0.26 -5.91
C TYR A 143 -6.94 0.81 -7.33
N ASP A 144 -5.93 1.53 -7.82
CA ASP A 144 -5.97 2.17 -9.14
C ASP A 144 -6.14 1.13 -10.27
N VAL A 145 -5.44 -0.01 -10.17
CA VAL A 145 -5.57 -1.09 -11.16
C VAL A 145 -6.95 -1.76 -11.12
N LEU A 146 -7.50 -2.01 -9.92
CA LEU A 146 -8.84 -2.57 -9.79
C LEU A 146 -9.92 -1.60 -10.27
N GLU A 147 -9.73 -0.29 -10.08
CA GLU A 147 -10.63 0.74 -10.58
C GLU A 147 -10.59 0.80 -12.11
N LEU A 148 -9.40 0.75 -12.72
CA LEU A 148 -9.26 0.65 -14.17
C LEU A 148 -9.92 -0.61 -14.74
N PHE A 149 -9.75 -1.74 -14.05
CA PHE A 149 -10.41 -2.99 -14.41
C PHE A 149 -11.94 -2.83 -14.34
N HIS A 150 -12.48 -2.26 -13.25
CA HIS A 150 -13.91 -1.97 -13.10
C HIS A 150 -14.46 -1.11 -14.25
N TYR A 151 -13.77 -0.03 -14.59
CA TYR A 151 -14.18 0.83 -15.71
C TYR A 151 -14.08 0.15 -17.07
N SER A 152 -13.10 -0.72 -17.26
CA SER A 152 -12.95 -1.51 -18.49
C SER A 152 -14.15 -2.44 -18.69
N ILE A 153 -14.58 -3.14 -17.64
CA ILE A 153 -15.80 -3.98 -17.68
C ILE A 153 -17.05 -3.12 -17.99
N LYS A 154 -17.19 -1.97 -17.33
CA LYS A 154 -18.31 -1.05 -17.54
C LYS A 154 -18.38 -0.56 -19.00
N HIS A 155 -17.24 -0.24 -19.59
CA HIS A 155 -17.15 0.19 -20.98
C HIS A 155 -17.50 -0.94 -21.97
N LEU A 156 -17.03 -2.17 -21.70
CA LEU A 156 -17.40 -3.34 -22.50
C LEU A 156 -18.91 -3.58 -22.49
N GLN A 157 -19.56 -3.56 -21.31
CA GLN A 157 -21.02 -3.70 -21.23
C GLN A 157 -21.78 -2.63 -22.01
N ALA A 158 -21.35 -1.37 -21.91
CA ALA A 158 -21.99 -0.27 -22.64
C ALA A 158 -21.91 -0.49 -24.16
N ASN A 159 -20.77 -0.97 -24.66
CA ASN A 159 -20.59 -1.26 -26.08
C ASN A 159 -21.42 -2.46 -26.55
N THR A 160 -21.45 -3.55 -25.78
CA THR A 160 -22.30 -4.73 -26.07
C THR A 160 -23.78 -4.34 -26.16
N ASN A 161 -24.26 -3.55 -25.19
CA ASN A 161 -25.65 -3.07 -25.16
C ASN A 161 -25.96 -2.16 -26.37
N ASN A 162 -25.02 -1.28 -26.74
CA ASN A 162 -25.18 -0.41 -27.91
C ASN A 162 -25.21 -1.21 -29.23
N ILE A 163 -24.40 -2.27 -29.36
CA ILE A 163 -24.41 -3.16 -30.52
C ILE A 163 -25.73 -3.94 -30.59
N GLN A 164 -26.18 -4.54 -29.49
CA GLN A 164 -27.47 -5.24 -29.41
C GLN A 164 -28.65 -4.31 -29.78
N ASN A 165 -28.66 -3.09 -29.24
CA ASN A 165 -29.71 -2.10 -29.53
C ASN A 165 -29.68 -1.62 -31.00
N LYS A 166 -28.51 -1.56 -31.63
CA LYS A 166 -28.33 -1.06 -33.00
C LYS A 166 -28.57 -2.12 -34.08
N TYR A 167 -28.29 -3.39 -33.78
CA TYR A 167 -28.33 -4.47 -34.77
C TYR A 167 -29.34 -5.58 -34.47
N GLY A 168 -30.00 -5.56 -33.32
CA GLY A 168 -30.99 -6.57 -32.93
C GLY A 168 -30.33 -7.91 -32.57
N SER A 169 -30.92 -8.64 -31.62
CA SER A 169 -30.53 -10.02 -31.31
C SER A 169 -30.69 -10.88 -32.57
N PHE A 170 -29.61 -11.48 -33.07
CA PHE A 170 -29.67 -12.53 -34.08
C PHE A 170 -30.32 -13.80 -33.51
#